data_AF-A0A954RS85-F1
#
_entry.id   AF-A0A954RS85-F1
#
_cell.length_a   1.000
_cell.length_b   1.000
_cell.length_c   1.000
_cell.angle_alpha   90.00
_cell.angle_beta   90.00
_cell.angle_gamma   90.00
#
_symmetry.space_group_name_H-M   'P 1'
#
loop_
_entity.id
_entity.type
_entity.pdbx_description
1 polymer ?
#
loop_
_entity_poly.entity_id
_entity_poly.type
_entity_poly.pdbx_seq_one_letter_code
_entity_poly.pdbx_strand_id
1 'polypeptide(L)'
;TIAGLKAKGRKLSRNEKLYIQRVEVARLSDDIIQGYLGMVHAAATECDYKTAVARGEKALAVRDKLTDIKGIFTTYRGYNVEKNGYAWWPGEVRQYRELLPFVDGTQGVLITKLPLEWAFRRDKESKGLNAGYATQPIDLSYWNAHKKELTPENRKDYSDEWEMLSTNLYAQAQGIRDPDRQSFTGSLWYRTDLELNKDQTTGPVHLRFPGVFNECWLYINGQEVAYRKQGKMWWLNDYRFEWDVDLTGKLKPGKNTLAVRCHCEHHFGGIFRRPFLYRSVKK
;
A
#
# COMPACT_ATOMS: atom_id res chain seq x y z
N THR A 1 -5.99 -28.50 15.11
CA THR A 1 -7.34 -28.59 15.69
C THR A 1 -7.24 -28.68 17.20
N ILE A 2 -7.92 -27.83 17.97
CA ILE A 2 -8.00 -27.90 19.46
C ILE A 2 -8.82 -29.13 19.91
N ALA A 3 -9.40 -29.88 18.96
CA ALA A 3 -10.07 -31.16 19.17
C ALA A 3 -9.26 -32.21 19.96
N GLY A 4 -7.95 -32.00 20.16
CA GLY A 4 -7.07 -32.83 20.99
C GLY A 4 -7.09 -32.54 22.50
N LEU A 5 -7.60 -31.38 22.95
CA LEU A 5 -7.75 -31.10 24.39
C LEU A 5 -9.05 -31.72 24.94
N LYS A 6 -9.09 -33.06 24.95
CA LYS A 6 -10.13 -33.82 25.65
C LYS A 6 -9.56 -34.30 26.97
N ALA A 7 -10.20 -33.96 28.10
CA ALA A 7 -9.92 -34.66 29.34
C ALA A 7 -10.33 -36.13 29.16
N LYS A 8 -9.36 -37.06 29.19
CA LYS A 8 -9.66 -38.49 29.18
C LYS A 8 -10.45 -38.83 30.44
N GLY A 9 -11.62 -39.44 30.27
CA GLY A 9 -12.39 -40.04 31.38
C GLY A 9 -13.19 -39.08 32.26
N ARG A 10 -13.27 -37.76 32.00
CA ARG A 10 -14.17 -36.87 32.76
C ARG A 10 -14.68 -35.66 31.99
N LYS A 11 -15.80 -35.09 32.44
CA LYS A 11 -16.28 -33.78 31.97
C LYS A 11 -15.31 -32.67 32.41
N LEU A 12 -15.12 -31.67 31.54
CA LEU A 12 -14.37 -30.47 31.86
C LEU A 12 -15.14 -29.59 32.86
N SER A 13 -14.43 -29.05 33.84
CA SER A 13 -14.92 -28.00 34.73
C SER A 13 -15.21 -26.72 33.94
N ARG A 14 -15.93 -25.78 34.58
CA ARG A 14 -16.19 -24.45 34.01
C ARG A 14 -14.88 -23.73 33.63
N ASN A 15 -13.86 -23.76 34.49
CA ASN A 15 -12.59 -23.06 34.26
C ASN A 15 -11.80 -23.67 33.12
N GLU A 16 -11.81 -25.00 32.98
CA GLU A 16 -11.14 -25.68 31.86
C GLU A 16 -11.81 -25.37 30.51
N LYS A 17 -13.15 -25.30 30.49
CA LYS A 17 -13.88 -24.86 29.28
C LYS A 17 -13.52 -23.43 28.90
N LEU A 18 -13.41 -22.52 29.88
CA LEU A 18 -12.98 -21.14 29.65
C LEU A 18 -11.53 -21.06 29.14
N TYR A 19 -10.64 -21.91 29.64
CA TYR A 19 -9.25 -21.97 29.17
C TYR A 19 -9.17 -22.41 27.71
N ILE A 20 -9.86 -23.49 27.33
CA ILE A 20 -9.93 -23.94 25.93
C ILE A 20 -10.48 -22.84 25.03
N GLN A 21 -11.54 -22.15 25.46
CA GLN A 21 -12.11 -21.04 24.71
C GLN A 21 -11.10 -19.89 24.49
N ARG A 22 -10.27 -19.55 25.50
CA ARG A 22 -9.22 -18.54 25.36
C ARG A 22 -8.13 -18.95 24.37
N VAL A 23 -7.72 -20.22 24.40
CA VAL A 23 -6.74 -20.77 23.44
C VAL A 23 -7.31 -20.75 22.02
N GLU A 24 -8.60 -21.05 21.85
CA GLU A 24 -9.29 -20.94 20.56
C GLU A 24 -9.32 -19.51 20.04
N VAL A 25 -9.68 -18.53 20.89
CA VAL A 25 -9.62 -17.11 20.54
C VAL A 25 -8.22 -16.70 20.11
N ALA A 26 -7.18 -17.06 20.88
CA ALA A 26 -5.80 -16.71 20.55
C ALA A 26 -5.36 -17.30 19.20
N ARG A 27 -5.74 -18.55 18.90
CA ARG A 27 -5.45 -19.20 17.63
C ARG A 27 -6.14 -18.51 16.45
N LEU A 28 -7.44 -18.22 16.58
CA LEU A 28 -8.20 -17.55 15.52
C LEU A 28 -7.66 -16.13 15.27
N SER A 29 -7.24 -15.42 16.33
CA SER A 29 -6.58 -14.11 16.20
C SER A 29 -5.26 -14.20 15.44
N ASP A 30 -4.42 -15.20 15.71
CA ASP A 30 -3.20 -15.42 14.93
C ASP A 30 -3.50 -15.76 13.47
N ASP A 31 -4.44 -16.69 13.21
CA ASP A 31 -4.88 -17.05 11.86
C ASP A 31 -5.39 -15.81 11.07
N ILE A 32 -6.07 -14.87 11.74
CA ILE A 32 -6.51 -13.58 11.17
C ILE A 32 -5.32 -12.69 10.84
N ILE A 33 -4.38 -12.50 11.77
CA ILE A 33 -3.19 -11.64 11.59
C ILE A 33 -2.34 -12.18 10.42
N GLN A 34 -2.04 -13.47 10.41
CA GLN A 34 -1.29 -14.13 9.34
C GLN A 34 -1.99 -13.99 7.98
N GLY A 35 -3.32 -14.14 7.98
CA GLY A 35 -4.16 -13.97 6.81
C GLY A 35 -4.13 -12.55 6.24
N TYR A 36 -4.30 -11.54 7.10
CA TYR A 36 -4.28 -10.13 6.72
C TYR A 36 -2.89 -9.70 6.23
N LEU A 37 -1.83 -10.00 6.99
CA LEU A 37 -0.46 -9.66 6.61
C LEU A 37 -0.05 -10.35 5.30
N GLY A 38 -0.41 -11.63 5.13
CA GLY A 38 -0.14 -12.35 3.89
C GLY A 38 -0.91 -11.78 2.69
N MET A 39 -2.14 -11.32 2.88
CA MET A 39 -2.92 -10.63 1.85
C MET A 39 -2.27 -9.30 1.46
N VAL A 40 -1.97 -8.44 2.44
CA VAL A 40 -1.37 -7.12 2.21
C VAL A 40 0.00 -7.28 1.56
N HIS A 41 0.83 -8.23 1.98
CA HIS A 41 2.11 -8.49 1.34
C HIS A 41 1.93 -8.88 -0.14
N ALA A 42 1.05 -9.86 -0.43
CA ALA A 42 0.78 -10.29 -1.81
C ALA A 42 0.30 -9.13 -2.69
N ALA A 43 -0.64 -8.31 -2.21
CA ALA A 43 -1.17 -7.19 -3.01
C ALA A 43 -0.22 -5.99 -3.08
N ALA A 44 0.20 -5.46 -1.93
CA ALA A 44 0.92 -4.18 -1.83
C ALA A 44 2.40 -4.30 -2.17
N THR A 45 3.02 -5.49 -2.04
CA THR A 45 4.45 -5.73 -2.33
C THR A 45 4.63 -6.46 -3.65
N GLU A 46 3.83 -7.51 -3.87
CA GLU A 46 4.02 -8.41 -5.00
C GLU A 46 3.07 -8.15 -6.17
N CYS A 47 2.09 -7.26 -6.05
CA CYS A 47 1.04 -7.11 -7.07
C CYS A 47 0.37 -8.46 -7.45
N ASP A 48 0.40 -9.45 -6.56
CA ASP A 48 -0.21 -10.77 -6.72
C ASP A 48 -1.63 -10.72 -6.13
N TYR A 49 -2.53 -10.17 -6.93
CA TYR A 49 -3.93 -9.98 -6.52
C TYR A 49 -4.68 -11.29 -6.38
N LYS A 50 -4.30 -12.34 -7.12
CA LYS A 50 -4.92 -13.67 -7.01
C LYS A 50 -4.65 -14.28 -5.63
N THR A 51 -3.39 -14.30 -5.21
CA THR A 51 -3.01 -14.78 -3.87
C THR A 51 -3.58 -13.88 -2.78
N ALA A 52 -3.58 -12.56 -2.98
CA ALA A 52 -4.14 -11.62 -2.01
C ALA A 52 -5.63 -11.89 -1.75
N VAL A 53 -6.45 -12.03 -2.80
CA VAL A 53 -7.89 -12.33 -2.67
C VAL A 53 -8.10 -13.65 -1.93
N ALA A 54 -7.41 -14.71 -2.32
CA ALA A 54 -7.55 -16.02 -1.69
C ALA A 54 -7.21 -15.99 -0.18
N ARG A 55 -6.15 -15.27 0.20
CA ARG A 55 -5.76 -15.09 1.61
C ARG A 55 -6.77 -14.25 2.38
N GLY A 56 -7.21 -13.15 1.77
CA GLY A 56 -8.21 -12.24 2.35
C GLY A 56 -9.53 -12.93 2.64
N GLU A 57 -10.09 -13.65 1.66
CA GLU A 57 -11.34 -14.40 1.81
C GLU A 57 -11.23 -15.49 2.90
N LYS A 58 -10.14 -16.25 2.89
CA LYS A 58 -9.88 -17.27 3.92
C LYS A 58 -9.86 -16.66 5.32
N ALA A 59 -9.20 -15.52 5.47
CA ALA A 59 -9.01 -14.86 6.75
C ALA A 59 -10.28 -14.12 7.23
N LEU A 60 -11.08 -13.55 6.32
CA LEU A 60 -12.42 -13.05 6.62
C LEU A 60 -13.32 -14.17 7.16
N ALA A 61 -13.26 -15.38 6.58
CA ALA A 61 -14.00 -16.53 7.12
C ALA A 61 -13.50 -16.97 8.51
N VAL A 62 -12.23 -16.76 8.86
CA VAL A 62 -11.72 -16.97 10.23
C VAL A 62 -12.23 -15.89 11.17
N ARG A 63 -12.24 -14.63 10.72
CA ARG A 63 -12.81 -13.49 11.45
C ARG A 63 -14.27 -13.74 11.80
N ASP A 64 -15.05 -14.27 10.85
CA ASP A 64 -16.44 -14.67 11.05
C ASP A 64 -16.58 -15.71 12.19
N LYS A 65 -15.71 -16.73 12.23
CA LYS A 65 -15.70 -17.72 13.32
C LYS A 65 -15.36 -17.10 14.67
N LEU A 66 -14.40 -16.18 14.70
CA LEU A 66 -14.05 -15.47 15.94
C LEU A 66 -15.24 -14.63 16.44
N THR A 67 -16.01 -14.03 15.54
CA THR A 67 -17.22 -13.27 15.88
C THR A 67 -18.32 -14.12 16.49
N ASP A 68 -18.49 -15.35 16.00
CA ASP A 68 -19.44 -16.29 16.59
C ASP A 68 -19.08 -16.64 18.05
N ILE A 69 -17.83 -16.46 18.45
CA ILE A 69 -17.38 -16.63 19.84
C ILE A 69 -17.76 -15.40 20.68
N LYS A 70 -19.03 -15.35 21.08
CA LYS A 70 -19.62 -14.36 22.02
C LYS A 70 -19.53 -12.89 21.60
N GLY A 71 -19.08 -12.55 20.38
CA GLY A 71 -19.11 -11.20 19.81
C GLY A 71 -18.23 -10.12 20.48
N ILE A 72 -17.64 -10.38 21.65
CA ILE A 72 -16.89 -9.38 22.44
C ILE A 72 -15.65 -8.86 21.70
N PHE A 73 -15.02 -9.69 20.87
CA PHE A 73 -13.73 -9.38 20.24
C PHE A 73 -13.83 -8.86 18.80
N THR A 74 -15.04 -8.78 18.23
CA THR A 74 -15.23 -8.37 16.84
C THR A 74 -16.54 -7.61 16.74
N THR A 75 -16.45 -6.28 16.68
CA THR A 75 -17.63 -5.43 16.73
C THR A 75 -18.32 -5.25 15.38
N TYR A 76 -17.79 -5.74 14.26
CA TYR A 76 -18.31 -5.35 12.93
C TYR A 76 -19.74 -5.82 12.61
N ARG A 77 -20.18 -6.97 13.14
CA ARG A 77 -21.55 -7.46 12.92
C ARG A 77 -22.54 -6.62 13.75
N GLY A 78 -23.01 -5.54 13.15
CA GLY A 78 -23.88 -4.55 13.78
C GLY A 78 -23.54 -3.11 13.38
N TYR A 79 -22.34 -2.88 12.84
CA TYR A 79 -21.96 -1.58 12.27
C TYR A 79 -22.25 -1.59 10.78
N ASN A 80 -22.92 -0.55 10.29
CA ASN A 80 -23.18 -0.35 8.86
C ASN A 80 -21.93 0.04 8.05
N VAL A 81 -20.73 -0.03 8.65
CA VAL A 81 -19.48 0.46 8.06
C VAL A 81 -18.82 -0.52 7.08
N GLU A 82 -19.11 -1.83 7.17
CA GLU A 82 -18.44 -2.85 6.34
C GLU A 82 -19.31 -3.42 5.22
N LYS A 83 -20.60 -3.07 5.17
CA LYS A 83 -21.54 -3.69 4.23
C LYS A 83 -21.48 -3.11 2.83
N ASN A 84 -21.08 -1.85 2.68
CA ASN A 84 -21.12 -1.14 1.39
C ASN A 84 -19.87 -0.27 1.21
N GLY A 85 -18.90 -0.71 0.41
CA GLY A 85 -17.80 0.13 -0.05
C GLY A 85 -16.43 -0.55 -0.10
N TYR A 86 -15.41 0.26 -0.35
CA TYR A 86 -14.00 -0.15 -0.36
C TYR A 86 -13.27 0.16 0.94
N ALA A 87 -13.96 0.76 1.91
CA ALA A 87 -13.43 0.99 3.23
C ALA A 87 -13.27 -0.36 3.97
N TRP A 88 -12.21 -0.46 4.78
CA TRP A 88 -11.91 -1.60 5.64
C TRP A 88 -11.61 -2.90 4.89
N TRP A 89 -11.33 -3.94 5.67
CA TRP A 89 -10.77 -5.18 5.16
C TRP A 89 -11.63 -5.88 4.08
N PRO A 90 -12.97 -6.05 4.22
CA PRO A 90 -13.77 -6.61 3.13
C PRO A 90 -13.70 -5.79 1.83
N GLY A 91 -13.64 -4.46 1.96
CA GLY A 91 -13.44 -3.53 0.86
C GLY A 91 -12.08 -3.68 0.18
N GLU A 92 -11.00 -3.90 0.94
CA GLU A 92 -9.68 -4.21 0.40
C GLU A 92 -9.68 -5.52 -0.41
N VAL A 93 -10.30 -6.59 0.11
CA VAL A 93 -10.40 -7.86 -0.63
C VAL A 93 -11.15 -7.67 -1.95
N ARG A 94 -12.25 -6.90 -1.92
CA ARG A 94 -12.98 -6.53 -3.13
C ARG A 94 -12.10 -5.77 -4.11
N GLN A 95 -11.38 -4.75 -3.63
CA GLN A 95 -10.47 -3.97 -4.45
C GLN A 95 -9.40 -4.85 -5.12
N TYR A 96 -8.76 -5.75 -4.38
CA TYR A 96 -7.75 -6.65 -4.95
C TYR A 96 -8.36 -7.57 -6.02
N ARG A 97 -9.61 -8.02 -5.84
CA ARG A 97 -10.33 -8.77 -6.88
C ARG A 97 -10.54 -7.95 -8.17
N GLU A 98 -10.81 -6.67 -8.03
CA GLU A 98 -11.01 -5.75 -9.15
C GLU A 98 -9.68 -5.30 -9.81
N LEU A 99 -8.55 -5.43 -9.12
CA LEU A 99 -7.22 -5.17 -9.66
C LEU A 99 -6.65 -6.35 -10.47
N LEU A 100 -7.08 -7.58 -10.18
CA LEU A 100 -6.61 -8.80 -10.84
C LEU A 100 -6.74 -8.76 -12.39
N PRO A 101 -7.86 -8.30 -12.99
CA PRO A 101 -8.00 -8.26 -14.45
C PRO A 101 -6.95 -7.43 -15.19
N PHE A 102 -6.29 -6.48 -14.52
CA PHE A 102 -5.25 -5.64 -15.14
C PHE A 102 -3.89 -6.32 -15.24
N VAL A 103 -3.71 -7.47 -14.59
CA VAL A 103 -2.44 -8.21 -14.56
C VAL A 103 -2.55 -9.65 -15.04
N ASP A 104 -3.77 -10.20 -15.21
CA ASP A 104 -4.01 -11.59 -15.58
C ASP A 104 -4.29 -11.83 -17.08
N GLY A 105 -4.29 -10.76 -17.88
CA GLY A 105 -4.58 -10.79 -19.32
C GLY A 105 -6.03 -10.49 -19.71
N THR A 106 -6.95 -10.35 -18.75
CA THR A 106 -8.38 -10.13 -19.03
C THR A 106 -8.67 -8.71 -19.52
N GLN A 107 -8.20 -7.70 -18.77
CA GLN A 107 -8.28 -6.28 -19.13
C GLN A 107 -6.90 -5.69 -19.40
N GLY A 108 -5.84 -6.32 -18.88
CA GLY A 108 -4.48 -5.88 -19.04
C GLY A 108 -3.48 -7.00 -18.86
N VAL A 109 -2.32 -6.85 -19.50
CA VAL A 109 -1.16 -7.72 -19.30
C VAL A 109 -0.10 -6.96 -18.52
N LEU A 110 0.34 -7.51 -17.39
CA LEU A 110 1.41 -6.90 -16.59
C LEU A 110 2.68 -6.74 -17.44
N ILE A 111 3.22 -5.53 -17.50
CA ILE A 111 4.49 -5.23 -18.17
C ILE A 111 5.63 -5.37 -17.17
N THR A 112 5.52 -4.69 -16.04
CA THR A 112 6.50 -4.75 -14.94
C THR A 112 5.91 -4.17 -13.66
N LYS A 113 6.37 -4.67 -12.51
CA LYS A 113 6.15 -4.04 -11.20
C LYS A 113 7.19 -2.94 -11.05
N LEU A 114 6.82 -1.73 -10.61
CA LEU A 114 7.81 -0.67 -10.38
C LEU A 114 8.72 -1.05 -9.19
N PRO A 115 9.91 -0.47 -9.00
CA PRO A 115 10.74 -0.75 -7.84
C PRO A 115 9.98 -0.61 -6.52
N LEU A 116 10.28 -1.46 -5.55
CA LEU A 116 9.60 -1.43 -4.25
C LEU A 116 10.00 -0.17 -3.46
N GLU A 117 11.28 0.17 -3.47
CA GLU A 117 11.83 1.37 -2.83
C GLU A 117 12.16 2.43 -3.88
N TRP A 118 11.79 3.67 -3.58
CA TRP A 118 12.04 4.82 -4.44
C TRP A 118 12.91 5.81 -3.67
N ALA A 119 13.73 6.56 -4.41
CA ALA A 119 14.37 7.72 -3.84
C ALA A 119 13.29 8.73 -3.44
N PHE A 120 13.42 9.30 -2.26
CA PHE A 120 12.39 10.06 -1.60
C PHE A 120 12.95 11.35 -1.03
N ARG A 121 12.17 12.43 -1.09
CA ARG A 121 12.53 13.70 -0.49
C ARG A 121 11.32 14.43 0.08
N ARG A 122 11.48 14.98 1.28
CA ARG A 122 10.51 15.87 1.91
C ARG A 122 10.67 17.28 1.38
N ASP A 123 9.56 17.96 1.21
CA ASP A 123 9.51 19.30 0.65
C ASP A 123 8.43 20.10 1.37
N LYS A 124 8.72 20.40 2.64
CA LYS A 124 7.80 21.12 3.54
C LYS A 124 7.51 22.53 3.04
N GLU A 125 8.53 23.19 2.50
CA GLU A 125 8.46 24.57 2.01
C GLU A 125 8.01 24.68 0.54
N SER A 126 7.65 23.56 -0.10
CA SER A 126 7.19 23.50 -1.49
C SER A 126 8.18 24.11 -2.50
N LYS A 127 9.48 23.96 -2.24
CA LYS A 127 10.58 24.42 -3.10
C LYS A 127 10.97 23.41 -4.17
N GLY A 128 10.48 22.17 -4.10
CA GLY A 128 10.92 21.07 -4.94
C GLY A 128 10.67 21.26 -6.43
N LEU A 129 9.65 22.03 -6.83
CA LEU A 129 9.46 22.40 -8.24
C LEU A 129 10.60 23.30 -8.74
N ASN A 130 10.89 24.38 -8.00
CA ASN A 130 11.95 25.33 -8.36
C ASN A 130 13.34 24.69 -8.28
N ALA A 131 13.55 23.81 -7.31
CA ALA A 131 14.77 23.02 -7.17
C ALA A 131 14.87 21.85 -8.16
N GLY A 132 13.84 21.62 -8.98
CA GLY A 132 13.85 20.58 -10.01
C GLY A 132 13.88 19.16 -9.45
N TYR A 133 13.22 18.86 -8.33
CA TYR A 133 13.24 17.51 -7.70
C TYR A 133 12.78 16.39 -8.64
N ALA A 134 11.97 16.70 -9.65
CA ALA A 134 11.56 15.76 -10.70
C ALA A 134 12.69 15.39 -11.68
N THR A 135 13.71 16.24 -11.85
CA THR A 135 14.72 16.14 -12.93
C THR A 135 16.16 16.18 -12.45
N GLN A 136 16.43 16.80 -11.30
CA GLN A 136 17.77 16.92 -10.74
C GLN A 136 18.36 15.53 -10.45
N PRO A 137 19.71 15.41 -10.44
CA PRO A 137 20.38 14.21 -9.95
C PRO A 137 19.95 13.89 -8.51
N ILE A 138 19.77 12.61 -8.24
CA ILE A 138 19.46 12.10 -6.90
C ILE A 138 20.79 11.84 -6.19
N ASP A 139 20.99 12.48 -5.03
CA ASP A 139 22.18 12.27 -4.20
C ASP A 139 21.81 11.50 -2.92
N LEU A 140 22.11 10.19 -2.91
CA LEU A 140 21.90 9.31 -1.76
C LEU A 140 23.14 9.20 -0.85
N SER A 141 24.14 10.08 -0.98
CA SER A 141 25.39 9.97 -0.21
C SER A 141 25.12 10.05 1.30
N TYR A 142 24.32 11.02 1.74
CA TYR A 142 23.92 11.14 3.15
C TYR A 142 23.14 9.90 3.62
N TRP A 143 22.14 9.47 2.85
CA TRP A 143 21.37 8.27 3.16
C TRP A 143 22.27 7.04 3.31
N ASN A 144 23.19 6.80 2.38
CA ASN A 144 24.04 5.62 2.41
C ASN A 144 25.02 5.62 3.60
N ALA A 145 25.48 6.80 4.02
CA ALA A 145 26.31 6.95 5.20
C ALA A 145 25.55 6.67 6.51
N HIS A 146 24.28 7.11 6.61
CA HIS A 146 23.56 7.13 7.90
C HIS A 146 22.44 6.10 8.03
N LYS A 147 22.00 5.43 6.95
CA LYS A 147 20.80 4.55 6.97
C LYS A 147 20.80 3.43 8.01
N LYS A 148 21.98 2.99 8.47
CA LYS A 148 22.11 1.97 9.52
C LYS A 148 21.71 2.47 10.91
N GLU A 149 21.77 3.79 11.12
CA GLU A 149 21.43 4.46 12.38
C GLU A 149 19.97 4.91 12.41
N LEU A 150 19.29 4.87 11.26
CA LEU A 150 17.92 5.32 11.11
C LEU A 150 16.92 4.23 11.53
N THR A 151 15.95 4.65 12.33
CA THR A 151 14.81 3.86 12.77
C THR A 151 13.53 4.63 12.47
N PRO A 152 12.36 3.98 12.41
CA PRO A 152 11.09 4.71 12.28
C PRO A 152 10.85 5.77 13.36
N GLU A 153 11.51 5.67 14.53
CA GLU A 153 11.38 6.65 15.61
C GLU A 153 12.22 7.91 15.37
N ASN A 154 13.45 7.78 14.87
CA ASN A 154 14.36 8.92 14.71
C ASN A 154 14.32 9.57 13.31
N ARG A 155 13.70 8.94 12.30
CA ARG A 155 13.60 9.52 10.94
C ARG A 155 12.86 10.85 10.86
N LYS A 156 12.07 11.20 11.88
CA LYS A 156 11.42 12.52 12.02
C LYS A 156 12.43 13.68 12.13
N ASP A 157 13.68 13.39 12.53
CA ASP A 157 14.75 14.37 12.72
C ASP A 157 15.75 14.36 11.53
N TYR A 158 15.45 13.60 10.47
CA TYR A 158 16.31 13.49 9.29
C TYR A 158 16.34 14.81 8.50
N SER A 159 17.51 15.18 7.98
CA SER A 159 17.82 16.50 7.40
C SER A 159 17.22 16.78 6.00
N ASP A 160 16.13 16.10 5.63
CA ASP A 160 15.42 16.25 4.36
C ASP A 160 16.29 16.11 3.08
N GLU A 161 17.41 15.40 3.21
CA GLU A 161 18.20 14.91 2.08
C GLU A 161 17.42 13.85 1.30
N TRP A 162 17.91 13.47 0.12
CA TRP A 162 17.33 12.30 -0.54
C TRP A 162 17.57 11.05 0.33
N GLU A 163 16.52 10.25 0.50
CA GLU A 163 16.53 8.98 1.22
C GLU A 163 15.82 7.89 0.40
N MET A 164 15.74 6.66 0.91
CA MET A 164 14.93 5.60 0.28
C MET A 164 13.67 5.35 1.09
N LEU A 165 12.55 5.19 0.40
CA LEU A 165 11.25 4.92 1.01
C LEU A 165 10.52 3.81 0.24
N SER A 166 9.93 2.87 0.97
CA SER A 166 9.12 1.82 0.36
C SER A 166 7.79 2.37 -0.14
N THR A 167 7.28 1.78 -1.22
CA THR A 167 6.01 2.13 -1.86
C THR A 167 4.86 1.16 -1.49
N ASN A 168 5.13 0.18 -0.62
CA ASN A 168 4.11 -0.75 -0.09
C ASN A 168 3.55 -0.34 1.28
N LEU A 169 3.91 0.84 1.78
CA LEU A 169 3.51 1.35 3.08
C LEU A 169 3.47 2.88 3.05
N TYR A 170 2.47 3.51 3.66
CA TYR A 170 2.38 4.97 3.67
C TYR A 170 3.53 5.61 4.47
N ALA A 171 3.87 6.86 4.14
CA ALA A 171 5.12 7.49 4.58
C ALA A 171 5.25 7.55 6.12
N GLN A 172 4.17 7.87 6.83
CA GLN A 172 4.18 8.05 8.28
C GLN A 172 4.51 6.76 9.03
N ALA A 173 4.08 5.60 8.53
CA ALA A 173 4.43 4.30 9.13
C ALA A 173 5.91 3.92 8.95
N GLN A 174 6.62 4.62 8.06
CA GLN A 174 8.05 4.46 7.83
C GLN A 174 8.90 5.52 8.56
N GLY A 175 8.28 6.33 9.43
CA GLY A 175 8.95 7.35 10.25
C GLY A 175 8.97 8.76 9.64
N ILE A 176 8.30 8.98 8.50
CA ILE A 176 8.19 10.30 7.87
C ILE A 176 7.16 11.14 8.62
N ARG A 177 7.63 11.92 9.60
CA ARG A 177 6.85 12.68 10.56
C ARG A 177 7.54 14.02 10.83
N ASP A 178 6.79 14.98 11.32
CA ASP A 178 7.39 16.21 11.85
C ASP A 178 8.11 15.93 13.19
N PRO A 179 9.07 16.79 13.61
CA PRO A 179 9.85 16.58 14.84
C PRO A 179 9.00 16.43 16.12
N ASP A 180 7.83 17.05 16.15
CA ASP A 180 6.80 16.96 17.20
C ASP A 180 6.01 15.63 17.18
N ARG A 181 6.39 14.72 16.27
CA ARG A 181 5.79 13.41 16.03
C ARG A 181 4.41 13.50 15.36
N GLN A 182 3.94 14.65 14.92
CA GLN A 182 2.75 14.71 14.07
C GLN A 182 3.06 14.14 12.67
N SER A 183 2.00 13.85 11.91
CA SER A 183 2.16 13.49 10.50
C SER A 183 2.90 14.59 9.75
N PHE A 184 3.85 14.20 8.90
CA PHE A 184 4.51 15.16 8.02
C PHE A 184 3.48 15.85 7.11
N THR A 185 3.59 17.17 7.01
CA THR A 185 2.79 18.00 6.10
C THR A 185 3.69 18.71 5.09
N GLY A 186 3.22 18.83 3.85
CA GLY A 186 4.00 19.34 2.72
C GLY A 186 4.09 18.34 1.57
N SER A 187 5.01 18.60 0.64
CA SER A 187 5.18 17.76 -0.54
C SER A 187 6.10 16.57 -0.26
N LEU A 188 5.65 15.39 -0.69
CA LEU A 188 6.37 14.13 -0.64
C LEU A 188 6.81 13.79 -2.06
N TRP A 189 8.10 13.88 -2.35
CA TRP A 189 8.65 13.54 -3.66
C TRP A 189 9.16 12.11 -3.66
N TYR A 190 8.74 11.35 -4.67
CA TYR A 190 9.23 10.00 -4.96
C TYR A 190 9.86 10.03 -6.35
N ARG A 191 11.01 9.38 -6.52
CA ARG A 191 11.69 9.20 -7.80
C ARG A 191 12.21 7.79 -7.96
N THR A 192 12.06 7.27 -9.17
CA THR A 192 12.65 6.00 -9.59
C THR A 192 12.97 6.02 -11.06
N ASP A 193 13.84 5.11 -11.48
CA ASP A 193 14.17 4.90 -12.87
C ASP A 193 13.73 3.49 -13.29
N LEU A 194 13.30 3.34 -14.55
CA LEU A 194 12.91 2.08 -15.16
C LEU A 194 13.68 1.88 -16.45
N GLU A 195 14.23 0.69 -16.62
CA GLU A 195 14.77 0.25 -17.91
C GLU A 195 13.68 -0.55 -18.64
N LEU A 196 13.24 -0.06 -19.81
CA LEU A 196 12.15 -0.68 -20.58
C LEU A 196 12.63 -1.06 -21.97
N ASN A 197 12.30 -2.26 -22.44
CA ASN A 197 12.55 -2.62 -23.83
C ASN A 197 11.48 -2.03 -24.78
N LYS A 198 11.72 -2.13 -26.09
CA LYS A 198 10.82 -1.59 -27.12
C LYS A 198 9.38 -2.12 -27.01
N ASP A 199 9.23 -3.40 -26.71
CA ASP A 199 7.90 -4.01 -26.60
C ASP A 199 7.16 -3.42 -25.39
N GLN A 200 7.84 -3.28 -24.25
CA GLN A 200 7.28 -2.74 -23.01
C GLN A 200 6.79 -1.29 -23.12
N THR A 201 7.28 -0.50 -24.08
CA THR A 201 6.80 0.86 -24.33
C THR A 201 5.77 0.97 -25.46
N THR A 202 5.47 -0.13 -26.15
CA THR A 202 4.58 -0.14 -27.31
C THR A 202 3.13 -0.41 -26.91
N GLY A 203 2.21 0.31 -27.57
CA GLY A 203 0.77 0.15 -27.40
C GLY A 203 0.19 0.95 -26.22
N PRO A 204 -1.03 0.60 -25.77
CA PRO A 204 -1.72 1.32 -24.71
C PRO A 204 -1.13 0.96 -23.33
N VAL A 205 -0.03 1.60 -22.97
CA VAL A 205 0.67 1.38 -21.69
C VAL A 205 0.07 2.28 -20.62
N HIS A 206 -0.31 1.69 -19.49
CA HIS A 206 -0.84 2.40 -18.34
C HIS A 206 0.05 2.20 -17.11
N LEU A 207 0.14 3.23 -16.28
CA LEU A 207 0.69 3.16 -14.93
C LEU A 207 -0.45 3.19 -13.92
N ARG A 208 -0.55 2.14 -13.11
CA ARG A 208 -1.51 2.07 -12.02
C ARG A 208 -0.83 2.18 -10.67
N PHE A 209 -1.33 3.10 -9.85
CA PHE A 209 -1.09 3.19 -8.41
C PHE A 209 -2.28 2.53 -7.70
N PRO A 210 -2.12 1.34 -7.11
CA PRO A 210 -3.20 0.65 -6.41
C PRO A 210 -3.57 1.27 -5.06
N GLY A 211 -2.73 2.19 -4.57
CA GLY A 211 -2.89 2.87 -3.31
C GLY A 211 -1.91 4.04 -3.22
N VAL A 212 -2.43 5.25 -3.40
CA VAL A 212 -1.70 6.51 -3.22
C VAL A 212 -2.59 7.53 -2.54
N PHE A 213 -2.06 8.14 -1.48
CA PHE A 213 -2.73 9.25 -0.80
C PHE A 213 -2.35 10.59 -1.44
N ASN A 214 -3.21 11.57 -1.14
CA ASN A 214 -3.05 12.99 -1.43
C ASN A 214 -3.39 13.41 -2.86
N GLU A 215 -3.38 14.72 -3.09
CA GLU A 215 -3.25 15.26 -4.43
C GLU A 215 -1.87 14.90 -4.99
N CYS A 216 -1.83 14.42 -6.22
CA CYS A 216 -0.60 13.92 -6.83
C CYS A 216 -0.34 14.50 -8.21
N TRP A 217 0.94 14.69 -8.53
CA TRP A 217 1.43 15.01 -9.86
C TRP A 217 2.44 13.94 -10.28
N LEU A 218 2.30 13.47 -11.52
CA LEU A 218 3.19 12.48 -12.12
C LEU A 218 4.02 13.15 -13.19
N TYR A 219 5.34 12.95 -13.10
CA TYR A 219 6.31 13.38 -14.09
C TYR A 219 6.96 12.16 -14.73
N ILE A 220 7.01 12.13 -16.05
CA ILE A 220 7.74 11.14 -16.84
C ILE A 220 8.81 11.86 -17.62
N ASN A 221 10.06 11.42 -17.47
CA ASN A 221 11.21 12.00 -18.16
C ASN A 221 11.30 13.54 -18.00
N GLY A 222 10.92 14.04 -16.81
CA GLY A 222 10.92 15.46 -16.47
C GLY A 222 9.70 16.26 -16.90
N GLN A 223 8.76 15.67 -17.63
CA GLN A 223 7.53 16.34 -18.05
C GLN A 223 6.36 15.91 -17.16
N GLU A 224 5.55 16.86 -16.71
CA GLU A 224 4.29 16.53 -16.04
C GLU A 224 3.31 15.89 -17.03
N VAL A 225 2.78 14.72 -16.70
CA VAL A 225 1.93 13.96 -17.63
C VAL A 225 0.53 13.67 -17.10
N ALA A 226 0.32 13.86 -15.79
CA ALA A 226 -0.96 13.62 -15.15
C ALA A 226 -1.04 14.27 -13.76
N TYR A 227 -2.26 14.61 -13.38
CA TYR A 227 -2.63 15.11 -12.06
C TYR A 227 -3.77 14.26 -11.49
N ARG A 228 -3.70 13.98 -10.19
CA ARG A 228 -4.74 13.33 -9.41
C ARG A 228 -5.24 14.31 -8.36
N LYS A 229 -6.51 14.71 -8.48
CA LYS A 229 -7.20 15.46 -7.44
C LYS A 229 -7.57 14.53 -6.28
N GLN A 230 -7.46 15.05 -5.06
CA GLN A 230 -7.97 14.40 -3.85
C GLN A 230 -8.50 15.48 -2.90
N GLY A 231 -9.68 15.28 -2.32
CA GLY A 231 -10.18 16.18 -1.29
C GLY A 231 -9.31 16.15 -0.02
N LYS A 232 -9.29 17.28 0.70
CA LYS A 232 -8.49 17.49 1.92
C LYS A 232 -8.63 16.38 2.95
N MET A 233 -9.87 15.98 3.22
CA MET A 233 -10.18 14.91 4.17
C MET A 233 -10.17 13.56 3.47
N TRP A 234 -9.14 12.75 3.72
CA TRP A 234 -8.95 11.47 3.01
C TRP A 234 -10.16 10.52 3.15
N TRP A 235 -10.88 10.54 4.27
CA TRP A 235 -12.05 9.68 4.51
C TRP A 235 -13.32 10.10 3.77
N LEU A 236 -13.31 11.25 3.11
CA LEU A 236 -14.38 11.70 2.20
C LEU A 236 -14.06 11.36 0.73
N ASN A 237 -12.92 10.72 0.45
CA ASN A 237 -12.51 10.33 -0.89
C ASN A 237 -12.88 8.88 -1.20
N ASP A 238 -12.66 8.50 -2.46
CA ASP A 238 -12.72 7.10 -2.87
C ASP A 238 -11.69 6.25 -2.11
N TYR A 239 -12.19 5.32 -1.29
CA TYR A 239 -11.40 4.45 -0.44
C TYR A 239 -10.54 3.44 -1.20
N ARG A 240 -10.70 3.31 -2.51
CA ARG A 240 -9.73 2.58 -3.33
C ARG A 240 -8.36 3.26 -3.30
N PHE A 241 -8.32 4.59 -3.21
CA PHE A 241 -7.10 5.39 -3.34
C PHE A 241 -6.29 5.04 -4.59
N GLU A 242 -6.98 4.62 -5.64
CA GLU A 242 -6.37 4.24 -6.90
C GLU A 242 -6.10 5.45 -7.78
N TRP A 243 -5.14 5.28 -8.67
CA TRP A 243 -4.89 6.19 -9.78
C TRP A 243 -4.35 5.42 -10.97
N ASP A 244 -5.00 5.58 -12.11
CA ASP A 244 -4.58 4.98 -13.38
C ASP A 244 -4.27 6.09 -14.37
N VAL A 245 -3.12 5.98 -15.02
CA VAL A 245 -2.63 6.98 -15.96
C VAL A 245 -2.26 6.32 -17.27
N ASP A 246 -2.89 6.79 -18.36
CA ASP A 246 -2.48 6.46 -19.71
C ASP A 246 -1.12 7.11 -20.02
N LEU A 247 -0.12 6.26 -20.26
CA LEU A 247 1.25 6.61 -20.62
C LEU A 247 1.59 6.27 -22.08
N THR A 248 0.58 6.00 -22.91
CA THR A 248 0.75 5.74 -24.35
C THR A 248 1.58 6.84 -24.99
N GLY A 249 2.71 6.45 -25.60
CA GLY A 249 3.64 7.38 -26.26
C GLY A 249 4.46 8.28 -25.32
N LYS A 250 4.34 8.13 -24.00
CA LYS A 250 5.08 8.95 -23.02
C LYS A 250 6.36 8.28 -22.50
N LEU A 251 6.48 6.96 -22.72
CA LEU A 251 7.65 6.16 -22.36
C LEU A 251 8.51 5.89 -23.60
N LYS A 252 9.83 5.76 -23.40
CA LYS A 252 10.80 5.44 -24.46
C LYS A 252 11.54 4.13 -24.19
N PRO A 253 12.00 3.40 -25.21
CA PRO A 253 12.92 2.30 -25.00
C PRO A 253 14.18 2.80 -24.26
N GLY A 254 14.69 1.97 -23.37
CA GLY A 254 15.78 2.26 -22.46
C GLY A 254 15.32 2.89 -21.14
N LYS A 255 16.17 3.76 -20.58
CA LYS A 255 15.93 4.44 -19.31
C LYS A 255 14.78 5.45 -19.38
N ASN A 256 13.82 5.29 -18.47
CA ASN A 256 12.77 6.26 -18.15
C ASN A 256 12.88 6.70 -16.71
N THR A 257 12.66 7.98 -16.46
CA THR A 257 12.59 8.55 -15.12
C THR A 257 11.15 8.82 -14.74
N LEU A 258 10.74 8.35 -13.57
CA LEU A 258 9.44 8.62 -12.97
C LEU A 258 9.65 9.49 -11.73
N ALA A 259 8.84 10.54 -11.59
CA ALA A 259 8.70 11.28 -10.35
C ALA A 259 7.23 11.43 -9.97
N VAL A 260 6.93 11.28 -8.69
CA VAL A 260 5.58 11.51 -8.14
C VAL A 260 5.72 12.50 -7.00
N ARG A 261 4.94 13.57 -7.04
CA ARG A 261 4.77 14.51 -5.93
C ARG A 261 3.41 14.28 -5.29
N CYS A 262 3.36 13.95 -4.01
CA CYS A 262 2.12 13.86 -3.23
C CYS A 262 2.06 15.01 -2.22
N HIS A 263 0.99 15.83 -2.22
CA HIS A 263 0.87 16.96 -1.30
C HIS A 263 0.06 16.59 -0.03
N CYS A 264 0.76 16.25 1.05
CA CYS A 264 0.15 15.83 2.31
C CYS A 264 -0.28 17.04 3.16
N GLU A 265 -1.58 17.28 3.29
CA GLU A 265 -2.10 18.40 4.08
C GLU A 265 -2.22 18.08 5.59
N HIS A 266 -2.46 16.83 5.97
CA HIS A 266 -2.73 16.48 7.38
C HIS A 266 -2.29 15.08 7.82
N HIS A 267 -2.94 14.00 7.33
CA HIS A 267 -2.85 12.68 8.00
C HIS A 267 -1.86 11.70 7.35
N PHE A 268 -2.32 10.93 6.37
CA PHE A 268 -1.52 9.94 5.67
C PHE A 268 -1.09 10.48 4.33
N GLY A 269 0.11 10.11 3.90
CA GLY A 269 0.63 10.55 2.61
C GLY A 269 1.49 9.54 1.90
N GLY A 270 1.58 9.76 0.59
CA GLY A 270 2.44 8.99 -0.30
C GLY A 270 1.83 7.69 -0.83
N ILE A 271 2.71 6.89 -1.44
CA ILE A 271 2.38 5.62 -2.08
C ILE A 271 2.40 4.53 -1.02
N PHE A 272 1.33 3.74 -0.93
CA PHE A 272 1.21 2.66 0.07
C PHE A 272 0.86 1.30 -0.52
N ARG A 273 0.72 1.21 -1.85
CA ARG A 273 0.71 -0.06 -2.58
C ARG A 273 1.58 0.09 -3.83
N ARG A 274 2.48 -0.87 -4.04
CA ARG A 274 3.47 -0.85 -5.12
C ARG A 274 2.80 -0.61 -6.48
N PRO A 275 3.22 0.42 -7.24
CA PRO A 275 2.69 0.67 -8.57
C PRO A 275 3.17 -0.36 -9.58
N PHE A 276 2.44 -0.50 -10.68
CA PHE A 276 2.82 -1.38 -11.79
C PHE A 276 2.46 -0.78 -13.16
N LEU A 277 3.22 -1.14 -14.18
CA LEU A 277 2.88 -0.91 -15.58
C LEU A 277 2.11 -2.10 -16.13
N TYR A 278 1.05 -1.84 -16.87
CA TYR A 278 0.34 -2.86 -17.64
C TYR A 278 0.00 -2.35 -19.04
N ARG A 279 -0.13 -3.28 -19.98
CA ARG A 279 -0.66 -2.99 -21.31
C ARG A 279 -2.14 -3.26 -21.29
N SER A 280 -2.95 -2.25 -21.58
CA SER A 280 -4.39 -2.40 -21.69
C SER A 280 -4.74 -3.29 -22.88
N VAL A 281 -5.58 -4.29 -22.66
CA VAL A 281 -6.22 -5.07 -23.71
C VAL A 281 -7.54 -4.36 -24.02
N LYS A 282 -7.47 -3.22 -24.72
CA LYS A 282 -8.70 -2.59 -25.22
C LYS A 282 -9.48 -3.64 -26.02
N LYS A 283 -10.74 -3.87 -25.65
CA LYS A 283 -11.73 -4.37 -26.60
C LYS A 283 -12.19 -3.24 -27.49
#